data_AF-A0A9P7MKR6-F1
#
_entry.id   AF-A0A9P7MKR6-F1
#
_cell.length_a   1.000
_cell.length_b   1.000
_cell.length_c   1.000
_cell.angle_alpha   90.00
_cell.angle_beta   90.00
_cell.angle_gamma   90.00
#
_symmetry.space_group_name_H-M   'P 1'
#
loop_
_entity.id
_entity.type
_entity.pdbx_description
1 polymer ?
#
loop_
_entity_poly.entity_id
_entity_poly.type
_entity_poly.pdbx_seq_one_letter_code
_entity_poly.pdbx_strand_id
1 'polypeptide(L)'
;METSTALQDQLKNFVYAGVEAEVEDLTRYKQFGLHPIILGDVLPKPLTCVSDVNREPRYRIMFKLGFGAFATMWLARDLVDKRYVALKVGLGSDNPLPDREVEILSHIRETGPGKHGYERVIELLDAFVVEGPNGFHQCLVTEVVLPLSDPKIRQHCSYDVVRQIVEGFAFLHGEGIIHGDPHIANLGIALPQLERFEERDIIEYHANPETIPVVPRYPQTPLSSMPAYIVKSTELTGYLKIMKVFPGGSVTVKIMGFGRG
;
A
#
# COMPACT_ATOMS: atom_id res chain seq x y z
N MET A 1 16.09 -7.62 -28.44
CA MET A 1 14.99 -8.58 -28.65
C MET A 1 15.28 -9.86 -27.85
N GLU A 2 15.51 -9.74 -26.53
CA GLU A 2 15.99 -10.84 -25.67
C GLU A 2 15.24 -10.93 -24.32
N THR A 3 14.30 -10.01 -24.03
CA THR A 3 13.60 -9.93 -22.74
C THR A 3 12.35 -10.81 -22.63
N SER A 4 11.84 -11.34 -23.75
CA SER A 4 10.59 -12.11 -23.82
C SER A 4 10.72 -13.57 -23.34
N THR A 5 11.87 -14.19 -23.60
CA THR A 5 12.12 -15.61 -23.30
C THR A 5 12.35 -15.88 -21.81
N ALA A 6 13.00 -14.95 -21.08
CA ALA A 6 13.26 -15.11 -19.65
C ALA A 6 11.99 -15.04 -18.77
N LEU A 7 11.02 -14.22 -19.17
CA LEU A 7 9.71 -14.10 -18.49
C LEU A 7 8.86 -15.36 -18.69
N GLN A 8 8.84 -15.90 -19.92
CA GLN A 8 8.16 -17.17 -20.23
C GLN A 8 8.76 -18.36 -19.48
N ASP A 9 10.06 -18.35 -19.19
CA ASP A 9 10.71 -19.43 -18.43
C ASP A 9 10.42 -19.38 -16.92
N GLN A 10 10.18 -18.21 -16.33
CA GLN A 10 9.76 -18.13 -14.92
C GLN A 10 8.31 -18.56 -14.70
N LEU A 11 7.41 -18.28 -15.65
CA LEU A 11 6.00 -18.72 -15.60
C LEU A 11 5.85 -20.25 -15.70
N LYS A 12 6.80 -20.94 -16.34
CA LYS A 12 6.85 -22.41 -16.37
C LYS A 12 7.11 -23.05 -15.01
N ASN A 13 7.49 -22.28 -13.98
CA ASN A 13 7.82 -22.80 -12.66
C ASN A 13 6.61 -22.93 -11.72
N PHE A 14 5.38 -22.62 -12.16
CA PHE A 14 4.21 -22.58 -11.27
C PHE A 14 2.96 -23.16 -11.92
N VAL A 15 1.97 -23.50 -11.10
CA VAL A 15 0.59 -23.79 -11.51
C VAL A 15 -0.27 -22.66 -10.94
N TYR A 16 -0.99 -21.96 -11.81
CA TYR A 16 -1.78 -20.79 -11.47
C TYR A 16 -3.18 -20.91 -12.10
N ALA A 17 -4.20 -20.48 -11.34
CA ALA A 17 -5.60 -20.54 -11.76
C ALA A 17 -6.32 -19.18 -11.64
N GLY A 18 -5.61 -18.09 -11.34
CA GLY A 18 -6.24 -16.77 -11.22
C GLY A 18 -6.30 -16.01 -12.55
N VAL A 19 -6.92 -14.83 -12.52
CA VAL A 19 -6.95 -13.89 -13.65
C VAL A 19 -5.83 -12.86 -13.46
N GLU A 20 -4.96 -12.69 -14.45
CA GLU A 20 -3.75 -11.81 -14.39
C GLU A 20 -4.03 -10.34 -14.00
N ALA A 21 -5.29 -9.88 -14.06
CA ALA A 21 -5.68 -8.51 -13.72
C ALA A 21 -6.11 -8.29 -12.26
N GLU A 22 -6.34 -9.35 -11.48
CA GLU A 22 -6.95 -9.25 -10.14
C GLU A 22 -5.94 -9.44 -9.01
N VAL A 23 -4.77 -9.99 -9.34
CA VAL A 23 -3.64 -10.24 -8.45
C VAL A 23 -2.32 -9.92 -9.15
N GLU A 24 -1.27 -9.74 -8.37
CA GLU A 24 0.08 -9.48 -8.85
C GLU A 24 0.71 -10.69 -9.54
N ASP A 25 1.59 -10.42 -10.50
CA ASP A 25 2.39 -11.44 -11.17
C ASP A 25 3.35 -12.15 -10.18
N LEU A 26 3.18 -13.47 -10.04
CA LEU A 26 4.00 -14.31 -9.17
C LEU A 26 5.49 -14.32 -9.54
N THR A 27 5.85 -14.07 -10.80
CA THR A 27 7.27 -13.99 -11.22
C THR A 27 8.02 -12.82 -10.58
N ARG A 28 7.28 -11.86 -10.00
CA ARG A 28 7.84 -10.72 -9.28
C ARG A 28 8.30 -11.08 -7.86
N TYR A 29 7.95 -12.26 -7.34
CA TYR A 29 8.48 -12.77 -6.07
C TYR A 29 9.85 -13.43 -6.28
N LYS A 30 10.88 -12.59 -6.40
CA LYS A 30 12.27 -12.97 -6.66
C LYS A 30 13.21 -12.00 -5.95
N GLN A 31 14.52 -12.25 -6.05
CA GLN A 31 15.53 -11.31 -5.56
C GLN A 31 15.28 -9.89 -6.11
N PHE A 32 15.25 -8.91 -5.20
CA PHE A 32 14.91 -7.50 -5.46
C PHE A 32 13.48 -7.27 -5.99
N GLY A 33 12.61 -8.25 -5.80
CA GLY A 33 11.21 -8.26 -6.19
C GLY A 33 10.27 -7.96 -5.02
N LEU A 34 9.05 -8.49 -5.07
CA LEU A 34 8.03 -8.26 -4.03
C LEU A 34 8.37 -8.98 -2.73
N HIS A 35 7.98 -8.41 -1.59
CA HIS A 35 8.07 -9.08 -0.29
C HIS A 35 6.90 -10.06 -0.09
N PRO A 36 7.12 -11.32 0.32
CA PRO A 36 6.04 -12.26 0.60
C PRO A 36 5.28 -11.87 1.88
N ILE A 37 3.98 -11.60 1.74
CA ILE A 37 3.08 -11.20 2.82
C ILE A 37 1.80 -12.02 2.73
N ILE A 38 1.30 -12.49 3.88
CA ILE A 38 0.02 -13.18 4.00
C ILE A 38 -0.91 -12.46 4.99
N LEU A 39 -2.21 -12.76 4.93
CA LEU A 39 -3.16 -12.19 5.88
C LEU A 39 -2.84 -12.69 7.29
N GLY A 40 -2.94 -11.79 8.27
CA GLY A 40 -2.61 -12.06 9.67
C GLY A 40 -1.13 -11.88 10.03
N ASP A 41 -0.22 -11.70 9.05
CA ASP A 41 1.17 -11.33 9.35
C ASP A 41 1.21 -10.05 10.20
N VAL A 42 2.14 -9.98 11.15
CA VAL A 42 2.42 -8.77 11.92
C VAL A 42 3.79 -8.25 11.53
N LEU A 43 3.83 -7.03 11.00
CA LEU A 43 5.06 -6.39 10.50
C LEU A 43 5.55 -5.26 11.44
N PRO A 44 6.87 -5.05 11.53
CA PRO A 44 7.91 -5.98 11.05
C PRO A 44 7.86 -7.33 11.81
N LYS A 45 8.34 -8.40 11.19
CA LYS A 45 8.49 -9.69 11.89
C LYS A 45 9.67 -9.58 12.89
N PRO A 46 9.70 -10.39 13.95
CA PRO A 46 10.81 -10.35 14.91
C PRO A 46 12.16 -10.48 14.21
N LEU A 47 13.11 -9.61 14.56
CA LEU A 47 14.48 -9.57 14.03
C LEU A 47 14.61 -9.26 12.53
N THR A 48 13.54 -8.84 11.84
CA THR A 48 13.63 -8.48 10.41
C THR A 48 13.77 -6.98 10.17
N CYS A 49 13.54 -6.13 11.19
CA CYS A 49 13.67 -4.68 11.03
C CYS A 49 15.13 -4.24 11.15
N VAL A 50 15.67 -3.66 10.08
CA VAL A 50 17.07 -3.22 10.02
C VAL A 50 17.24 -1.72 10.27
N SER A 51 16.18 -0.92 10.13
CA SER A 51 16.20 0.50 10.48
C SER A 51 16.11 0.74 11.99
N ASP A 52 15.61 -0.23 12.75
CA ASP A 52 15.59 -0.26 14.21
C ASP A 52 15.54 -1.72 14.67
N VAL A 53 16.66 -2.20 15.22
CA VAL A 53 16.85 -3.60 15.63
C VAL A 53 16.00 -4.00 16.85
N ASN A 54 15.50 -3.03 17.62
CA ASN A 54 14.66 -3.27 18.79
C ASN A 54 13.16 -3.11 18.47
N ARG A 55 12.81 -2.96 17.18
CA ARG A 55 11.45 -2.69 16.77
C ARG A 55 10.55 -3.92 16.98
N GLU A 56 9.53 -3.74 17.80
CA GLU A 56 8.51 -4.75 18.05
C GLU A 56 7.49 -4.86 16.91
N PRO A 57 6.90 -6.05 16.68
CA PRO A 57 5.81 -6.22 15.72
C PRO A 57 4.60 -5.33 16.06
N ARG A 58 4.09 -4.58 15.07
CA ARG A 58 3.06 -3.55 15.29
C ARG A 58 1.88 -3.59 14.33
N TYR A 59 2.10 -3.90 13.06
CA TYR A 59 1.09 -3.76 12.02
C TYR A 59 0.58 -5.11 11.56
N ARG A 60 -0.63 -5.49 11.99
CA ARG A 60 -1.24 -6.74 11.55
C ARG A 60 -1.97 -6.56 10.23
N ILE A 61 -1.57 -7.34 9.23
CA ILE A 61 -2.16 -7.37 7.90
C ILE A 61 -3.58 -7.92 7.97
N MET A 62 -4.54 -7.14 7.49
CA MET A 62 -5.96 -7.52 7.46
C MET A 62 -6.40 -7.92 6.06
N PHE A 63 -6.18 -7.03 5.09
CA PHE A 63 -6.65 -7.16 3.71
C PHE A 63 -5.67 -6.53 2.74
N LYS A 64 -5.68 -6.97 1.49
CA LYS A 64 -4.91 -6.30 0.44
C LYS A 64 -5.72 -5.14 -0.12
N LEU A 65 -5.13 -3.95 -0.20
CA LEU A 65 -5.76 -2.77 -0.82
C LEU A 65 -5.45 -2.67 -2.30
N GLY A 66 -4.29 -3.16 -2.72
CA GLY A 66 -3.86 -3.04 -4.10
C GLY A 66 -2.42 -3.51 -4.31
N PHE A 67 -1.97 -3.40 -5.55
CA PHE A 67 -0.58 -3.56 -5.94
C PHE A 67 -0.29 -2.71 -7.17
N GLY A 68 0.96 -2.32 -7.34
CA GLY A 68 1.43 -1.57 -8.50
C GLY A 68 2.73 -2.17 -9.04
N ALA A 69 3.38 -1.45 -9.95
CA ALA A 69 4.66 -1.84 -10.52
C ALA A 69 5.78 -1.94 -9.48
N PHE A 70 5.68 -1.21 -8.37
CA PHE A 70 6.78 -1.05 -7.40
C PHE A 70 6.45 -1.44 -5.96
N ALA A 71 5.20 -1.81 -5.65
CA ALA A 71 4.82 -2.12 -4.28
C ALA A 71 3.54 -2.96 -4.21
N THR A 72 3.32 -3.56 -3.04
CA THR A 72 1.99 -4.01 -2.59
C THR A 72 1.45 -3.07 -1.52
N MET A 73 0.13 -2.90 -1.47
CA MET A 73 -0.58 -2.06 -0.52
C MET A 73 -1.53 -2.91 0.32
N TRP A 74 -1.49 -2.75 1.63
CA TRP A 74 -2.25 -3.56 2.57
C TRP A 74 -3.00 -2.68 3.57
N LEU A 75 -4.23 -3.06 3.90
CA LEU A 75 -4.90 -2.57 5.08
C LEU A 75 -4.33 -3.33 6.27
N ALA A 76 -3.87 -2.59 7.26
CA ALA A 76 -3.36 -3.17 8.50
C ALA A 76 -4.01 -2.52 9.72
N ARG A 77 -4.05 -3.28 10.82
CA ARG A 77 -4.36 -2.77 12.14
C ARG A 77 -3.06 -2.39 12.85
N ASP A 78 -2.95 -1.13 13.25
CA ASP A 78 -1.93 -0.68 14.19
C ASP A 78 -2.31 -1.17 15.59
N LEU A 79 -1.53 -2.11 16.14
CA LEU A 79 -1.81 -2.74 17.43
C LEU A 79 -1.48 -1.84 18.62
N VAL A 80 -0.68 -0.79 18.41
CA VAL A 80 -0.28 0.16 19.46
C VAL A 80 -1.28 1.31 19.54
N ASP A 81 -1.46 2.03 18.43
CA ASP A 81 -2.35 3.20 18.38
C ASP A 81 -3.83 2.82 18.19
N LYS A 82 -4.12 1.54 17.95
CA LYS A 82 -5.48 1.01 17.72
C LYS A 82 -6.22 1.77 16.61
N ARG A 83 -5.55 1.90 15.45
CA ARG A 83 -6.11 2.53 14.24
C ARG A 83 -5.88 1.68 12.99
N TYR A 84 -6.67 1.93 11.96
CA TYR A 84 -6.46 1.37 10.64
C TYR A 84 -5.45 2.20 9.86
N VAL A 85 -4.54 1.52 9.19
CA VAL A 85 -3.47 2.15 8.39
C VAL A 85 -3.34 1.45 7.05
N ALA A 86 -2.83 2.17 6.07
CA ALA A 86 -2.36 1.58 4.82
C ALA A 86 -0.86 1.33 4.94
N LEU A 87 -0.44 0.07 4.76
CA LEU A 87 0.96 -0.33 4.72
C LEU A 87 1.37 -0.58 3.27
N LYS A 88 2.29 0.24 2.78
CA LYS A 88 2.98 0.05 1.50
C LYS A 88 4.27 -0.73 1.73
N VAL A 89 4.48 -1.80 0.98
CA VAL A 89 5.74 -2.56 0.99
C VAL A 89 6.34 -2.55 -0.41
N GLY A 90 7.48 -1.87 -0.54
CA GLY A 90 8.19 -1.69 -1.80
C GLY A 90 8.91 -2.95 -2.30
N LEU A 91 9.44 -2.87 -3.52
CA LEU A 91 10.36 -3.88 -4.04
C LEU A 91 11.60 -4.01 -3.15
N GLY A 92 12.20 -5.20 -3.16
CA GLY A 92 13.46 -5.46 -2.49
C GLY A 92 14.60 -4.70 -3.16
N SER A 93 15.58 -4.30 -2.38
CA SER A 93 16.85 -3.73 -2.83
C SER A 93 18.02 -4.43 -2.13
N ASP A 94 19.23 -4.13 -2.58
CA ASP A 94 20.49 -4.44 -1.89
C ASP A 94 20.90 -3.36 -0.89
N ASN A 95 20.10 -2.30 -0.75
CA ASN A 95 20.41 -1.12 0.06
C ASN A 95 19.29 -0.83 1.07
N PRO A 96 19.56 -0.88 2.39
CA PRO A 96 18.56 -0.60 3.41
C PRO A 96 18.29 0.91 3.60
N LEU A 97 19.01 1.81 2.93
CA LEU A 97 18.79 3.25 3.09
C LEU A 97 17.39 3.67 2.60
N PRO A 98 16.75 4.65 3.27
CA PRO A 98 15.47 5.20 2.85
C PRO A 98 15.48 5.63 1.38
N ASP A 99 14.35 5.42 0.70
CA ASP A 99 14.19 5.96 -0.64
C ASP A 99 13.69 7.41 -0.61
N ARG A 100 13.65 8.02 -1.80
CA ARG A 100 13.22 9.40 -1.97
C ARG A 100 11.77 9.65 -1.52
N GLU A 101 10.91 8.63 -1.58
CA GLU A 101 9.51 8.77 -1.14
C GLU A 101 9.44 8.93 0.38
N VAL A 102 10.19 8.11 1.11
CA VAL A 102 10.33 8.24 2.57
C VAL A 102 10.92 9.59 2.95
N GLU A 103 11.97 10.05 2.25
CA GLU A 103 12.60 11.35 2.51
C GLU A 103 11.62 12.52 2.31
N ILE A 104 10.91 12.54 1.18
CA ILE A 104 9.93 13.59 0.87
C ILE A 104 8.79 13.60 1.89
N LEU A 105 8.21 12.43 2.19
CA LEU A 105 7.09 12.35 3.11
C LEU A 105 7.50 12.63 4.56
N SER A 106 8.72 12.27 4.96
CA SER A 106 9.26 12.62 6.28
C SER A 106 9.47 14.14 6.39
N HIS A 107 10.03 14.77 5.36
CA HIS A 107 10.16 16.23 5.31
C HIS A 107 8.80 16.93 5.41
N ILE A 108 7.81 16.51 4.61
CA ILE A 108 6.45 17.05 4.65
C ILE A 108 5.83 16.89 6.04
N ARG A 109 6.02 15.73 6.69
CA ARG A 109 5.54 15.47 8.05
C ARG A 109 6.15 16.43 9.08
N GLU A 110 7.42 16.78 8.94
CA GLU A 110 8.14 17.65 9.87
C GLU A 110 7.83 19.14 9.65
N THR A 111 7.80 19.59 8.39
CA THR A 111 7.69 21.02 8.06
C THR A 111 6.28 21.49 7.73
N GLY A 112 5.38 20.56 7.42
CA GLY A 112 4.03 20.84 6.95
C GLY A 112 3.01 21.28 8.01
N PRO A 113 3.02 20.78 9.26
CA PRO A 113 1.99 21.11 10.25
C PRO A 113 1.78 22.62 10.43
N GLY A 114 0.51 23.04 10.39
CA GLY A 114 0.11 24.45 10.51
C GLY A 114 0.11 25.25 9.20
N LYS A 115 0.63 24.69 8.10
CA LYS A 115 0.58 25.32 6.78
C LYS A 115 -0.71 24.92 6.05
N HIS A 116 -1.33 25.88 5.37
CA HIS A 116 -2.53 25.63 4.58
C HIS A 116 -2.23 24.68 3.41
N GLY A 117 -3.06 23.64 3.24
CA GLY A 117 -2.91 22.66 2.17
C GLY A 117 -2.09 21.43 2.57
N TYR A 118 -1.40 21.45 3.72
CA TYR A 118 -0.66 20.30 4.26
C TYR A 118 -1.56 19.08 4.42
N GLU A 119 -2.78 19.27 4.93
CA GLU A 119 -3.73 18.19 5.16
C GLU A 119 -4.23 17.53 3.86
N ARG A 120 -3.91 18.10 2.71
CA ARG A 120 -4.23 17.58 1.37
C ARG A 120 -3.14 16.67 0.81
N VAL A 121 -2.02 16.49 1.51
CA VAL A 121 -1.00 15.49 1.20
C VAL A 121 -1.20 14.27 2.10
N ILE A 122 -0.92 13.07 1.58
CA ILE A 122 -1.00 11.83 2.34
C ILE A 122 -0.11 11.89 3.60
N GLU A 123 -0.68 11.55 4.74
CA GLU A 123 0.04 11.56 6.01
C GLU A 123 0.90 10.30 6.17
N LEU A 124 2.22 10.50 6.36
CA LEU A 124 3.14 9.46 6.79
C LEU A 124 3.08 9.28 8.30
N LEU A 125 2.67 8.11 8.75
CA LEU A 125 2.51 7.76 10.15
C LEU A 125 3.77 7.11 10.73
N ASP A 126 4.39 6.24 9.94
CA ASP A 126 5.59 5.49 10.31
C ASP A 126 6.33 5.03 9.04
N ALA A 127 7.62 4.78 9.16
CA ALA A 127 8.47 4.24 8.10
C ALA A 127 9.53 3.31 8.70
N PHE A 128 9.77 2.17 8.06
CA PHE A 128 10.78 1.21 8.48
C PHE A 128 11.27 0.35 7.33
N VAL A 129 12.36 -0.35 7.56
CA VAL A 129 13.00 -1.21 6.57
C VAL A 129 13.03 -2.64 7.06
N VAL A 130 12.45 -3.55 6.28
CA VAL A 130 12.45 -4.99 6.56
C VAL A 130 13.46 -5.68 5.67
N GLU A 131 14.38 -6.43 6.27
CA GLU A 131 15.15 -7.45 5.56
C GLU A 131 14.28 -8.69 5.37
N GLY A 132 14.01 -9.00 4.10
CA GLY A 132 13.24 -10.15 3.69
C GLY A 132 14.02 -11.10 2.81
N PRO A 133 13.40 -12.21 2.42
CA PRO A 133 14.01 -13.21 1.53
C PRO A 133 14.34 -12.66 0.14
N ASN A 134 13.75 -11.52 -0.23
CA ASN A 134 13.90 -10.88 -1.53
C ASN A 134 14.71 -9.56 -1.46
N GLY A 135 15.37 -9.27 -0.34
CA GLY A 135 16.19 -8.06 -0.13
C GLY A 135 15.63 -7.14 0.95
N PHE A 136 16.08 -5.89 0.97
CA PHE A 136 15.57 -4.86 1.88
C PHE A 136 14.34 -4.17 1.30
N HIS A 137 13.28 -4.08 2.09
CA HIS A 137 12.00 -3.53 1.65
C HIS A 137 11.65 -2.29 2.48
N GLN A 138 11.52 -1.15 1.79
CA GLN A 138 10.96 0.07 2.38
C GLN A 138 9.48 -0.15 2.68
N CYS A 139 9.11 0.07 3.95
CA CYS A 139 7.75 -0.07 4.45
C CYS A 139 7.25 1.31 4.89
N LEU A 140 6.22 1.84 4.22
CA LEU A 140 5.60 3.11 4.56
C LEU A 140 4.20 2.86 5.14
N VAL A 141 3.93 3.47 6.28
CA VAL A 141 2.63 3.41 6.94
C VAL A 141 1.96 4.76 6.80
N THR A 142 0.79 4.79 6.18
CA THR A 142 0.01 6.01 5.94
C THR A 142 -1.41 5.87 6.46
N GLU A 143 -2.13 6.99 6.48
CA GLU A 143 -3.59 6.95 6.54
C GLU A 143 -4.19 6.13 5.38
N VAL A 144 -5.43 5.65 5.53
CA VAL A 144 -6.13 4.87 4.51
C VAL A 144 -6.80 5.81 3.50
N VAL A 145 -6.41 5.68 2.23
CA VAL A 145 -6.88 6.50 1.11
C VAL A 145 -7.40 5.61 -0.01
N LEU A 146 -8.54 5.98 -0.60
CA LEU A 146 -9.05 5.35 -1.83
C LEU A 146 -8.78 6.23 -3.06
N PRO A 147 -8.17 5.69 -4.12
CA PRO A 147 -7.77 6.50 -5.27
C PRO A 147 -8.97 6.94 -6.11
N LEU A 148 -8.89 8.15 -6.70
CA LEU A 148 -9.90 8.71 -7.62
C LEU A 148 -9.94 7.98 -8.97
N SER A 149 -8.95 7.12 -9.23
CA SER A 149 -8.97 6.21 -10.38
C SER A 149 -10.13 5.22 -10.30
N ASP A 150 -10.58 4.84 -9.09
CA ASP A 150 -11.79 4.03 -8.88
C ASP A 150 -13.03 4.81 -9.35
N PRO A 151 -13.77 4.32 -10.37
CA PRO A 151 -14.99 4.97 -10.86
C PRO A 151 -16.04 5.21 -9.77
N LYS A 152 -16.12 4.31 -8.77
CA LYS A 152 -17.06 4.41 -7.63
C LYS A 152 -16.72 5.56 -6.70
N ILE A 153 -15.47 6.00 -6.69
CA ILE A 153 -14.98 7.17 -5.95
C ILE A 153 -15.10 8.42 -6.81
N ARG A 154 -14.72 8.33 -8.09
CA ARG A 154 -14.68 9.44 -9.04
C ARG A 154 -16.01 10.19 -9.18
N GLN A 155 -17.14 9.49 -9.04
CA GLN A 155 -18.47 10.10 -9.04
C GLN A 155 -18.69 11.14 -7.92
N HIS A 156 -17.83 11.15 -6.90
CA HIS A 156 -17.85 12.11 -5.79
C HIS A 156 -16.88 13.29 -5.99
N CYS A 157 -16.25 13.40 -7.16
CA CYS A 157 -15.43 14.55 -7.51
C CYS A 157 -16.31 15.80 -7.66
N SER A 158 -16.12 16.77 -6.78
CA SER A 158 -16.84 18.03 -6.73
C SER A 158 -15.90 19.21 -6.96
N TYR A 159 -16.46 20.42 -7.09
CA TYR A 159 -15.65 21.64 -7.10
C TYR A 159 -14.74 21.74 -5.85
N ASP A 160 -15.24 21.29 -4.70
CA ASP A 160 -14.48 21.27 -3.46
C ASP A 160 -13.28 20.30 -3.51
N VAL A 161 -13.45 19.14 -4.15
CA VAL A 161 -12.35 18.19 -4.40
C VAL A 161 -11.26 18.84 -5.25
N VAL A 162 -11.62 19.55 -6.32
CA VAL A 162 -10.66 20.25 -7.18
C VAL A 162 -9.95 21.37 -6.41
N ARG A 163 -10.68 22.16 -5.61
CA ARG A 163 -10.09 23.18 -4.74
C ARG A 163 -9.05 22.59 -3.80
N GLN A 164 -9.39 21.50 -3.12
CA GLN A 164 -8.49 20.79 -2.22
C GLN A 164 -7.23 20.25 -2.91
N ILE A 165 -7.35 19.75 -4.15
CA ILE A 165 -6.20 19.32 -4.96
C ILE A 165 -5.26 20.50 -5.21
N VAL A 166 -5.81 21.64 -5.63
CA VAL A 166 -5.02 22.85 -5.89
C VAL A 166 -4.32 23.35 -4.62
N GLU A 167 -5.00 23.32 -3.47
CA GLU A 167 -4.41 23.66 -2.17
C GLU A 167 -3.24 22.75 -1.80
N GLY A 168 -3.38 21.44 -2.01
CA GLY A 168 -2.29 20.49 -1.78
C GLY A 168 -1.08 20.73 -2.68
N PHE A 169 -1.29 21.00 -3.97
CA PHE A 169 -0.18 21.34 -4.87
C PHE A 169 0.44 22.70 -4.55
N ALA A 170 -0.36 23.68 -4.17
CA ALA A 170 0.16 24.98 -3.72
C ALA A 170 1.04 24.83 -2.47
N PHE A 171 0.62 23.99 -1.51
CA PHE A 171 1.45 23.61 -0.37
C PHE A 171 2.76 22.95 -0.79
N LEU A 172 2.71 21.90 -1.62
CA LEU A 172 3.91 21.19 -2.09
C LEU A 172 4.91 22.14 -2.77
N HIS A 173 4.42 23.01 -3.66
CA HIS A 173 5.27 24.01 -4.33
C HIS A 173 5.83 25.04 -3.34
N GLY A 174 5.08 25.41 -2.30
CA GLY A 174 5.55 26.26 -1.21
C GLY A 174 6.70 25.64 -0.40
N GLU A 175 6.73 24.31 -0.28
CA GLU A 175 7.82 23.54 0.32
C GLU A 175 8.98 23.26 -0.66
N GLY A 176 8.91 23.75 -1.91
CA GLY A 176 9.91 23.48 -2.94
C GLY A 176 9.84 22.05 -3.52
N ILE A 177 8.70 21.37 -3.34
CA ILE A 177 8.48 19.99 -3.79
C ILE A 177 7.67 19.98 -5.08
N ILE A 178 8.23 19.36 -6.12
CA ILE A 178 7.52 19.08 -7.37
C ILE A 178 7.13 17.59 -7.35
N HIS A 179 5.83 17.30 -7.45
CA HIS A 179 5.30 15.92 -7.40
C HIS A 179 5.85 15.03 -8.53
N GLY A 180 6.00 15.59 -9.73
CA GLY A 180 6.57 14.88 -10.89
C GLY A 180 5.60 13.99 -11.66
N ASP A 181 4.56 13.46 -11.00
CA ASP A 181 3.55 12.59 -11.66
C ASP A 181 2.09 12.86 -11.23
N PRO A 182 1.53 14.05 -11.53
CA PRO A 182 0.15 14.39 -11.15
C PRO A 182 -0.86 13.69 -12.07
N HIS A 183 -1.46 12.59 -11.62
CA HIS A 183 -2.54 11.91 -12.32
C HIS A 183 -3.60 11.34 -11.37
N ILE A 184 -4.74 10.90 -11.91
CA ILE A 184 -5.92 10.54 -11.12
C ILE A 184 -5.72 9.36 -10.16
N ALA A 185 -4.73 8.49 -10.37
CA ALA A 185 -4.44 7.39 -9.44
C ALA A 185 -3.55 7.83 -8.26
N ASN A 186 -2.88 8.98 -8.39
CA ASN A 186 -2.07 9.64 -7.36
C ASN A 186 -2.87 10.67 -6.55
N LEU A 187 -4.19 10.69 -6.72
CA LEU A 187 -5.13 11.50 -5.96
C LEU A 187 -6.18 10.58 -5.37
N GLY A 188 -6.57 10.81 -4.12
CA GLY A 188 -7.53 9.95 -3.44
C GLY A 188 -8.34 10.64 -2.34
N ILE A 189 -9.26 9.90 -1.74
CA ILE A 189 -10.10 10.33 -0.62
C ILE A 189 -9.69 9.57 0.63
N ALA A 190 -9.36 10.30 1.71
CA ALA A 190 -9.09 9.73 3.02
C ALA A 190 -10.35 9.09 3.62
N LEU A 191 -10.16 8.03 4.41
CA LEU A 191 -11.23 7.27 5.07
C LEU A 191 -11.17 7.34 6.61
N PRO A 192 -11.21 8.53 7.25
CA PRO A 192 -11.19 8.63 8.71
C PRO A 192 -12.40 7.94 9.37
N GLN A 193 -13.51 7.77 8.65
CA GLN A 193 -14.69 7.05 9.13
C GLN A 193 -14.46 5.54 9.34
N LEU A 194 -13.36 4.97 8.83
CA LEU A 194 -13.03 3.56 9.05
C LEU A 194 -12.86 3.25 10.54
N GLU A 195 -12.37 4.22 11.33
CA GLU A 195 -12.21 4.10 12.78
C GLU A 195 -13.51 3.96 13.56
N ARG A 196 -14.67 4.15 12.92
CA ARG A 196 -15.98 3.94 13.55
C ARG A 196 -16.39 2.47 13.60
N PHE A 197 -15.67 1.61 12.89
CA PHE A 197 -16.00 0.20 12.77
C PHE A 197 -15.05 -0.65 13.61
N GLU A 198 -15.63 -1.61 14.32
CA GLU A 198 -14.84 -2.65 14.96
C GLU A 198 -14.21 -3.54 13.90
N GLU A 199 -13.05 -4.07 14.23
CA GLU A 199 -12.28 -4.89 13.29
C GLU A 199 -13.06 -6.12 12.83
N ARG A 200 -13.79 -6.72 13.78
CA ARG A 200 -14.64 -7.87 13.54
C ARG A 200 -15.68 -7.59 12.45
N ASP A 201 -16.27 -6.40 12.44
CA ASP A 201 -17.33 -6.06 11.48
C ASP A 201 -16.76 -6.00 10.04
N ILE A 202 -15.58 -5.40 9.90
CA ILE A 202 -14.87 -5.33 8.61
C ILE A 202 -14.48 -6.74 8.16
N ILE A 203 -13.99 -7.57 9.08
CA ILE A 203 -13.60 -8.96 8.79
C ILE A 203 -14.79 -9.81 8.37
N GLU A 204 -15.91 -9.69 9.09
CA GLU A 204 -17.13 -10.45 8.83
C GLU A 204 -17.75 -10.07 7.48
N TYR A 205 -17.73 -8.78 7.13
CA TYR A 205 -18.20 -8.33 5.82
C TYR A 205 -17.35 -8.88 4.66
N HIS A 206 -16.03 -8.92 4.84
CA HIS A 206 -15.09 -9.44 3.83
C HIS A 206 -14.74 -10.92 4.10
N ALA A 207 -15.62 -11.66 4.78
CA ALA A 207 -15.37 -13.05 5.13
C ALA A 207 -15.10 -13.88 3.86
N ASN A 208 -14.05 -14.71 3.92
CA ASN A 208 -13.54 -15.52 2.81
C ASN A 208 -12.90 -14.70 1.68
N PRO A 209 -11.78 -13.99 1.95
CA PRO A 209 -10.99 -13.40 0.87
C PRO A 209 -10.59 -14.50 -0.11
N GLU A 210 -10.69 -14.21 -1.41
CA GLU A 210 -10.30 -15.17 -2.43
C GLU A 210 -8.78 -15.35 -2.41
N THR A 211 -8.35 -16.44 -1.79
CA THR A 211 -6.94 -16.86 -1.71
C THR A 211 -6.61 -17.77 -2.88
N ILE A 212 -5.51 -17.48 -3.58
CA ILE A 212 -4.97 -18.35 -4.61
C ILE A 212 -3.69 -18.99 -4.05
N PRO A 213 -3.69 -20.30 -3.79
CA PRO A 213 -2.50 -21.01 -3.29
C PRO A 213 -1.33 -20.87 -4.26
N VAL A 214 -0.14 -20.65 -3.71
CA VAL A 214 1.11 -20.60 -4.49
C VAL A 214 1.84 -21.91 -4.25
N VAL A 215 1.93 -22.73 -5.29
CA VAL A 215 2.61 -24.02 -5.25
C VAL A 215 3.80 -23.99 -6.20
N PRO A 216 5.05 -24.13 -5.71
CA PRO A 216 6.19 -24.26 -6.59
C PRO A 216 6.08 -25.53 -7.43
N ARG A 217 6.35 -25.43 -8.74
CA ARG A 217 6.39 -26.60 -9.62
C ARG A 217 7.62 -27.46 -9.38
N TYR A 218 8.72 -26.86 -8.93
CA TYR A 218 9.99 -27.54 -8.69
C TYR A 218 10.32 -27.55 -7.20
N PRO A 219 10.71 -28.70 -6.62
CA PRO A 219 11.05 -28.80 -5.20
C PRO A 219 12.22 -27.89 -4.76
N GLN A 220 13.04 -27.44 -5.71
CA GLN A 220 14.25 -26.64 -5.46
C GLN A 220 13.96 -25.14 -5.36
N THR A 221 12.75 -24.68 -5.68
CA THR A 221 12.40 -23.26 -5.57
C THR A 221 12.35 -22.85 -4.10
N PRO A 222 13.10 -21.81 -3.67
CA PRO A 222 13.07 -21.37 -2.28
C PRO A 222 11.66 -20.96 -1.87
N LEU A 223 11.04 -21.72 -0.97
CA LEU A 223 9.69 -21.42 -0.47
C LEU A 223 9.63 -20.07 0.26
N SER A 224 10.75 -19.62 0.80
CA SER A 224 10.83 -18.35 1.52
C SER A 224 10.64 -17.14 0.60
N SER A 225 10.99 -17.20 -0.69
CA SER A 225 10.89 -16.04 -1.59
C SER A 225 9.46 -15.72 -2.02
N MET A 226 8.48 -16.58 -1.70
CA MET A 226 7.10 -16.48 -2.16
C MET A 226 6.12 -16.62 -0.99
N PRO A 227 4.95 -15.96 -1.05
CA PRO A 227 3.92 -16.17 -0.03
C PRO A 227 3.26 -17.53 -0.24
N ALA A 228 2.71 -18.13 0.82
CA ALA A 228 1.98 -19.40 0.73
C ALA A 228 0.72 -19.31 -0.15
N TYR A 229 0.15 -18.11 -0.24
CA TYR A 229 -0.98 -17.77 -1.10
C TYR A 229 -0.94 -16.26 -1.40
N ILE A 230 -1.58 -15.87 -2.49
CA ILE A 230 -1.87 -14.47 -2.80
C ILE A 230 -3.37 -14.21 -2.67
N VAL A 231 -3.76 -12.95 -2.49
CA VAL A 231 -5.16 -12.54 -2.33
C VAL A 231 -5.51 -11.43 -3.30
N LYS A 232 -6.77 -11.41 -3.74
CA LYS A 232 -7.31 -10.29 -4.51
C LYS A 232 -7.37 -9.02 -3.68
N SER A 233 -7.30 -7.88 -4.37
CA SER A 233 -7.50 -6.57 -3.74
C SER A 233 -8.94 -6.47 -3.22
N THR A 234 -9.08 -6.04 -1.97
CA THR A 234 -10.35 -5.92 -1.26
C THR A 234 -11.00 -4.57 -1.55
N GLU A 235 -12.27 -4.59 -1.93
CA GLU A 235 -13.03 -3.37 -2.24
C GLU A 235 -13.69 -2.77 -0.98
N LEU A 236 -13.00 -1.83 -0.34
CA LEU A 236 -13.56 -1.13 0.83
C LEU A 236 -14.79 -0.25 0.50
N THR A 237 -14.97 0.18 -0.76
CA THR A 237 -16.08 1.08 -1.12
C THR A 237 -17.44 0.44 -0.97
N GLY A 238 -17.57 -0.85 -1.30
CA GLY A 238 -18.81 -1.61 -1.11
C GLY A 238 -19.25 -1.62 0.35
N TYR A 239 -18.34 -1.95 1.26
CA TYR A 239 -18.58 -1.93 2.71
C TYR A 239 -19.06 -0.57 3.19
N LEU A 240 -18.31 0.50 2.88
CA LEU A 240 -18.61 1.84 3.35
C LEU A 240 -19.94 2.39 2.80
N LYS A 241 -20.33 1.99 1.58
CA LYS A 241 -21.64 2.33 0.99
C LYS A 241 -22.79 1.63 1.71
N ILE A 242 -22.66 0.35 2.03
CA ILE A 242 -23.67 -0.41 2.77
C ILE A 242 -23.87 0.17 4.17
N MET A 243 -22.78 0.56 4.82
CA MET A 243 -22.82 1.23 6.12
C MET A 243 -23.28 2.69 6.04
N LYS A 244 -23.57 3.21 4.83
CA LYS A 244 -24.02 4.60 4.58
C LYS A 244 -23.08 5.66 5.13
N VAL A 245 -21.78 5.39 5.11
CA VAL A 245 -20.73 6.32 5.57
C VAL A 245 -19.83 6.80 4.42
N PHE A 246 -20.24 6.56 3.16
CA PHE A 246 -19.50 7.01 1.99
C PHE A 246 -20.38 7.66 0.90
N PRO A 247 -20.04 8.88 0.45
CA PRO A 247 -19.00 9.74 1.02
C PRO A 247 -19.44 10.19 2.42
N GLY A 248 -18.53 10.15 3.39
CA GLY A 248 -18.78 10.81 4.68
C GLY A 248 -19.01 12.31 4.46
N GLY A 249 -19.62 13.00 5.42
CA GLY A 249 -20.08 14.39 5.27
C GLY A 249 -19.16 15.29 4.43
N SER A 250 -17.94 15.57 4.91
CA SER A 250 -16.91 16.27 4.14
C SER A 250 -15.83 15.28 3.68
N VAL A 251 -15.50 15.33 2.39
CA VAL A 251 -14.43 14.56 1.76
C VAL A 251 -13.10 15.29 1.99
N THR A 252 -12.07 14.55 2.38
CA THR A 252 -10.68 15.07 2.41
C THR A 252 -9.87 14.41 1.31
N VAL A 253 -9.38 15.21 0.38
CA VAL A 253 -8.51 14.76 -0.71
C VAL A 253 -7.08 14.60 -0.23
N LYS A 254 -6.40 13.58 -0.77
CA LYS A 254 -4.99 13.30 -0.51
C LYS A 254 -4.22 13.17 -1.82
N ILE A 255 -3.13 13.90 -1.92
CA ILE A 255 -2.08 13.73 -2.93
C ILE A 255 -1.13 12.64 -2.43
N MET A 256 -0.88 11.63 -3.25
CA MET A 256 -0.09 10.44 -2.94
C MET A 256 0.77 10.07 -4.15
N GLY A 257 1.70 9.11 -3.99
CA GLY A 257 2.53 8.66 -5.11
C GLY A 257 3.78 9.51 -5.33
N PHE A 258 4.55 9.75 -4.26
CA PHE A 258 5.83 10.46 -4.32
C PHE A 258 7.03 9.53 -4.66
N GLY A 259 6.74 8.24 -4.89
CA GLY A 259 7.71 7.23 -5.32
C GLY A 259 8.07 7.33 -6.81
N ARG A 260 8.97 6.46 -7.28
CA ARG A 260 9.38 6.45 -8.69
C ARG A 260 8.20 6.04 -9.60
N GLY A 261 7.92 6.86 -10.61
CA GLY A 261 7.19 6.49 -11.83
C GLY A 261 8.14 5.98 -12.90
#